data_AF-A0A947CAC0-F1
#
_entry.id   AF-A0A947CAC0-F1
#
_cell.length_a   1.000
_cell.length_b   1.000
_cell.length_c   1.000
_cell.angle_alpha   90.00
_cell.angle_beta   90.00
_cell.angle_gamma   90.00
#
_symmetry.space_group_name_H-M   'P 1'
#
loop_
_entity.id
_entity.type
_entity.pdbx_description
1 polymer ?
#
loop_
_entity_poly.entity_id
_entity_poly.type
_entity_poly.pdbx_seq_one_letter_code
_entity_poly.pdbx_strand_id
1 'polypeptide(L)'
;MRGPIFSRRGGFTLMGVGPSILLWLMLSGVPAAVAPPAAFPDQFPLFPTMGNEGASGMAYLEQPWSPYGVSVDEEGRVQYDLTIEVAGLPEVDGETYRVWITTPTLDPIVGVGSIDPVGKLTTPTDWHQLMVVVSREPEERVVSEGDRWGGPIVLRGFSAGARVTPMAQHSLFQQSPM
;
A
#
# COMPACT_ATOMS: atom_id res chain seq x y z
N MET A 1 -9.42 -30.94 -74.48
CA MET A 1 -9.13 -32.27 -75.08
C MET A 1 -8.46 -33.15 -74.03
N ARG A 2 -8.99 -34.37 -73.84
CA ARG A 2 -8.34 -35.63 -73.36
C ARG A 2 -7.36 -35.58 -72.17
N GLY A 3 -7.75 -36.20 -71.05
CA GLY A 3 -6.80 -36.77 -70.07
C GLY A 3 -6.19 -38.09 -70.59
N PRO A 4 -5.88 -39.07 -69.73
CA PRO A 4 -5.12 -39.09 -68.47
C PRO A 4 -3.91 -40.05 -68.57
N ILE A 5 -2.99 -40.09 -67.58
CA ILE A 5 -2.18 -41.31 -67.34
C ILE A 5 -2.12 -41.60 -65.84
N PHE A 6 -2.64 -42.78 -65.51
CA PHE A 6 -2.59 -43.46 -64.23
C PHE A 6 -1.27 -44.24 -64.15
N SER A 7 -0.56 -44.21 -63.02
CA SER A 7 0.28 -45.36 -62.66
C SER A 7 0.34 -45.57 -61.14
N ARG A 8 0.35 -46.86 -60.83
CA ARG A 8 0.05 -47.56 -59.58
C ARG A 8 1.24 -47.63 -58.62
N ARG A 9 0.86 -47.87 -57.36
CA ARG A 9 1.47 -48.76 -56.34
C ARG A 9 2.67 -48.25 -55.54
N GLY A 10 2.43 -48.19 -54.23
CA GLY A 10 3.14 -49.05 -53.27
C GLY A 10 3.96 -48.31 -52.23
N GLY A 11 3.65 -48.52 -50.95
CA GLY A 11 4.55 -48.15 -49.85
C GLY A 11 3.83 -47.69 -48.60
N PHE A 12 3.28 -48.64 -47.84
CA PHE A 12 2.88 -48.46 -46.45
C PHE A 12 4.14 -48.29 -45.60
N THR A 13 4.26 -47.22 -44.81
CA THR A 13 5.06 -47.21 -43.58
C THR A 13 4.41 -46.24 -42.60
N LEU A 14 3.82 -46.80 -41.53
CA LEU A 14 3.44 -46.08 -40.33
C LEU A 14 4.71 -45.60 -39.61
N MET A 15 4.78 -44.34 -39.21
CA MET A 15 5.26 -43.96 -37.88
C MET A 15 5.02 -42.48 -37.58
N GLY A 16 4.33 -42.20 -36.47
CA GLY A 16 4.57 -40.99 -35.69
C GLY A 16 3.67 -39.77 -35.92
N VAL A 17 2.34 -39.92 -35.82
CA VAL A 17 1.49 -38.77 -35.46
C VAL A 17 1.37 -38.81 -33.94
N GLY A 18 2.11 -37.95 -33.24
CA GLY A 18 1.98 -37.78 -31.80
C GLY A 18 0.77 -36.89 -31.49
N PRO A 19 -0.24 -37.39 -30.76
CA PRO A 19 -1.20 -36.53 -30.08
C PRO A 19 -0.76 -36.33 -28.63
N SER A 20 -1.30 -35.32 -27.96
CA SER A 20 -1.07 -34.95 -26.55
C SER A 20 0.13 -34.00 -26.40
N ILE A 21 -0.01 -32.82 -25.82
CA ILE A 21 -0.67 -32.57 -24.53
C ILE A 21 -1.37 -31.20 -24.60
N LEU A 22 -2.70 -31.23 -24.40
CA LEU A 22 -3.44 -30.09 -23.85
C LEU A 22 -2.81 -29.75 -22.50
N LEU A 23 -2.08 -28.64 -22.40
CA LEU A 23 -1.67 -28.10 -21.11
C LEU A 23 -2.86 -27.32 -20.53
N TRP A 24 -3.51 -27.98 -19.58
CA TRP A 24 -4.64 -27.50 -18.82
C TRP A 24 -4.36 -26.15 -18.15
N LEU A 25 -5.33 -25.23 -18.30
CA LEU A 25 -5.55 -24.10 -17.41
C LEU A 25 -5.73 -24.64 -15.97
N MET A 26 -4.69 -24.58 -15.15
CA MET A 26 -4.86 -24.58 -13.71
C MET A 26 -5.09 -23.14 -13.27
N LEU A 27 -6.35 -22.72 -13.40
CA LEU A 27 -6.89 -21.61 -12.65
C LEU A 27 -6.91 -22.04 -11.17
N SER A 28 -5.76 -21.98 -10.51
CA SER A 28 -5.67 -22.16 -9.07
C SER A 28 -6.31 -20.93 -8.44
N GLY A 29 -7.62 -20.98 -8.27
CA GLY A 29 -8.33 -20.15 -7.30
C GLY A 29 -7.77 -20.50 -5.93
N VAL A 30 -6.75 -19.75 -5.50
CA VAL A 30 -6.37 -19.71 -4.09
C VAL A 30 -7.62 -19.22 -3.38
N PRO A 31 -8.28 -20.02 -2.52
CA PRO A 31 -9.38 -19.48 -1.74
C PRO A 31 -8.81 -18.32 -0.92
N ALA A 32 -9.41 -17.15 -1.04
CA ALA A 32 -9.12 -16.04 -0.14
C ALA A 32 -9.36 -16.57 1.27
N ALA A 33 -8.28 -16.88 1.98
CA ALA A 33 -8.37 -17.31 3.35
C ALA A 33 -9.05 -16.16 4.10
N VAL A 34 -10.18 -16.46 4.75
CA VAL A 34 -10.85 -15.51 5.62
C VAL A 34 -9.90 -15.24 6.78
N ALA A 35 -9.27 -14.07 6.75
CA ALA A 35 -8.44 -13.57 7.82
C ALA A 35 -9.23 -13.56 9.14
N PRO A 36 -8.77 -14.20 10.23
CA PRO A 36 -9.20 -13.81 11.56
C PRO A 36 -8.96 -12.30 11.74
N PRO A 37 -9.85 -11.58 12.45
CA PRO A 37 -9.63 -10.17 12.72
C PRO A 37 -8.27 -9.98 13.42
N ALA A 38 -7.48 -9.02 12.93
CA ALA A 38 -6.19 -8.71 13.51
C ALA A 38 -6.36 -8.45 15.02
N ALA A 39 -5.59 -9.15 15.85
CA ALA A 39 -5.61 -8.95 17.28
C ALA A 39 -4.93 -7.60 17.59
N PHE A 40 -5.75 -6.56 17.75
CA PHE A 40 -5.39 -5.19 18.15
C PHE A 40 -4.54 -4.41 17.11
N PRO A 41 -5.18 -3.75 16.11
CA PRO A 41 -4.51 -2.71 15.31
C PRO A 41 -3.72 -1.72 16.17
N ASP A 42 -2.54 -1.29 15.72
CA ASP A 42 -1.94 -0.06 16.25
C ASP A 42 -2.82 1.11 15.83
N GLN A 43 -3.61 1.61 16.78
CA GLN A 43 -4.49 2.75 16.58
C GLN A 43 -3.86 4.01 17.17
N PHE A 44 -3.89 5.10 16.41
CA PHE A 44 -3.37 6.37 16.86
C PHE A 44 -4.21 7.55 16.37
N PRO A 45 -4.48 8.53 17.25
CA PRO A 45 -5.30 9.68 16.91
C PRO A 45 -4.56 10.61 15.95
N LEU A 46 -5.31 11.19 15.03
CA LEU A 46 -4.89 12.31 14.20
C LEU A 46 -5.45 13.60 14.80
N PHE A 47 -4.56 14.51 15.16
CA PHE A 47 -4.89 15.76 15.81
C PHE A 47 -5.01 16.89 14.79
N PRO A 48 -6.00 17.80 14.96
CA PRO A 48 -6.13 18.97 14.12
C PRO A 48 -4.98 19.96 14.31
N THR A 49 -4.71 20.70 13.25
CA THR A 49 -3.86 21.90 13.28
C THR A 49 -4.70 23.15 13.58
N MET A 50 -4.03 24.27 13.86
CA MET A 50 -4.73 25.54 14.12
C MET A 50 -5.61 25.95 12.92
N GLY A 51 -6.85 26.36 13.20
CA GLY A 51 -7.84 26.72 12.20
C GLY A 51 -8.67 25.54 11.67
N ASN A 52 -8.45 24.33 12.19
CA ASN A 52 -9.18 23.12 11.81
C ASN A 52 -9.72 22.36 13.04
N GLU A 53 -10.11 23.06 14.10
CA GLU A 53 -10.44 22.46 15.41
C GLU A 53 -11.66 21.52 15.37
N GLY A 54 -12.50 21.62 14.33
CA GLY A 54 -13.61 20.68 14.09
C GLY A 54 -13.19 19.35 13.46
N ALA A 55 -11.97 19.26 12.92
CA ALA A 55 -11.46 18.07 12.27
C ALA A 55 -10.91 17.07 13.30
N SER A 56 -11.15 15.79 13.04
CA SER A 56 -10.59 14.69 13.83
C SER A 56 -10.29 13.50 12.93
N GLY A 57 -9.43 12.61 13.40
CA GLY A 57 -9.20 11.34 12.70
C GLY A 57 -8.58 10.28 13.57
N MET A 58 -8.64 9.06 13.08
CA MET A 58 -8.00 7.88 13.62
C MET A 58 -7.26 7.17 12.50
N ALA A 59 -6.04 6.75 12.78
CA ALA A 59 -5.29 5.87 11.91
C ALA A 59 -5.17 4.50 12.57
N TYR A 60 -5.30 3.47 11.74
CA TYR A 60 -5.18 2.07 12.13
C TYR A 60 -4.09 1.45 11.25
N LEU A 61 -3.08 0.87 11.89
CA LEU A 61 -2.05 0.10 11.22
C LEU A 61 -2.23 -1.37 11.57
N GLU A 62 -2.62 -2.15 10.57
CA GLU A 62 -2.93 -3.57 10.70
C GLU A 62 -1.92 -4.40 9.94
N GLN A 63 -1.65 -5.61 10.42
CA GLN A 63 -0.89 -6.56 9.64
C GLN A 63 -1.87 -7.38 8.79
N PRO A 64 -1.68 -7.43 7.46
CA PRO A 64 -2.45 -8.30 6.59
C PRO A 64 -2.30 -9.75 7.07
N TRP A 65 -3.37 -10.52 6.95
CA TRP A 65 -3.33 -11.91 7.35
C TRP A 65 -2.28 -12.68 6.55
N SER A 66 -1.54 -13.55 7.26
CA SER A 66 -0.56 -14.45 6.68
C SER A 66 -0.56 -15.79 7.43
N PRO A 67 -0.43 -16.93 6.72
CA PRO A 67 -0.30 -18.24 7.34
C PRO A 67 0.99 -18.36 8.19
N TYR A 68 1.95 -17.46 7.98
CA TYR A 68 3.22 -17.42 8.71
C TYR A 68 3.23 -16.39 9.85
N GLY A 69 2.10 -15.71 10.10
CA GLY A 69 1.99 -14.66 11.13
C GLY A 69 2.69 -13.34 10.77
N VAL A 70 3.31 -13.26 9.59
CA VAL A 70 3.88 -12.02 9.03
C VAL A 70 3.64 -12.00 7.53
N SER A 71 3.17 -10.87 7.02
CA SER A 71 3.08 -10.61 5.57
C SER A 71 4.33 -9.86 5.12
N VAL A 72 4.94 -10.29 4.02
CA VAL A 72 6.12 -9.64 3.44
C VAL A 72 5.95 -9.49 1.93
N ASP A 73 6.59 -8.48 1.35
CA ASP A 73 6.69 -8.34 -0.11
C ASP A 73 7.80 -9.22 -0.71
N GLU A 74 8.00 -9.11 -2.02
CA GLU A 74 9.02 -9.87 -2.78
C GLU A 74 10.45 -9.57 -2.29
N GLU A 75 10.69 -8.40 -1.70
CA GLU A 75 11.97 -7.99 -1.13
C GLU A 75 12.12 -8.39 0.35
N GLY A 76 11.10 -9.00 0.96
CA GLY A 76 11.10 -9.42 2.35
C GLY A 76 10.81 -8.31 3.36
N ARG A 77 10.27 -7.16 2.93
CA ARG A 77 9.82 -6.10 3.84
C ARG A 77 8.46 -6.43 4.41
N VAL A 78 8.29 -6.23 5.71
CA VAL A 78 7.01 -6.46 6.41
C VAL A 78 5.95 -5.52 5.87
N GLN A 79 4.79 -6.07 5.53
CA GLN A 79 3.67 -5.32 4.99
C GLN A 79 2.62 -5.03 6.07
N TYR A 80 2.01 -3.85 5.96
CA TYR A 80 0.93 -3.35 6.80
C TYR A 80 -0.16 -2.74 5.94
N ASP A 81 -1.40 -2.79 6.41
CA ASP A 81 -2.51 -2.02 5.88
C ASP A 81 -2.71 -0.78 6.77
N LEU A 82 -2.53 0.41 6.19
CA LEU A 82 -2.83 1.69 6.83
C LEU A 82 -4.23 2.12 6.45
N THR A 83 -5.12 2.17 7.44
CA THR A 83 -6.46 2.74 7.30
C THR A 83 -6.55 4.08 8.03
N ILE A 84 -7.02 5.11 7.34
CA ILE A 84 -7.28 6.44 7.87
C ILE A 84 -8.77 6.69 7.85
N GLU A 85 -9.34 7.08 8.98
CA GLU A 85 -10.73 7.51 9.13
C GLU A 85 -10.74 8.94 9.68
N VAL A 86 -11.49 9.82 9.03
CA VAL A 86 -11.53 11.25 9.37
C VAL A 86 -12.96 11.76 9.39
N ALA A 87 -13.21 12.76 10.24
CA ALA A 87 -14.51 13.39 10.38
C ALA A 87 -14.34 14.89 10.66
N GLY A 88 -15.36 15.68 10.30
CA GLY A 88 -15.37 17.12 10.55
C GLY A 88 -14.36 17.91 9.73
N LEU A 89 -13.92 17.35 8.58
CA LEU A 89 -13.07 18.07 7.64
C LEU A 89 -13.86 19.22 6.99
N PRO A 90 -13.28 20.43 6.88
CA PRO A 90 -13.94 21.54 6.17
C PRO A 90 -14.21 21.20 4.71
N GLU A 91 -15.42 21.46 4.21
CA GLU A 91 -15.68 21.37 2.77
C GLU A 91 -15.18 22.64 2.08
N VAL A 92 -14.33 22.47 1.06
CA VAL A 92 -13.81 23.56 0.23
C VAL A 92 -13.86 23.12 -1.22
N ASP A 93 -14.62 23.85 -2.05
CA ASP A 93 -14.80 23.53 -3.46
C ASP A 93 -13.47 23.53 -4.21
N GLY A 94 -13.25 22.50 -5.04
CA GLY A 94 -12.02 22.32 -5.84
C GLY A 94 -10.81 21.83 -5.06
N GLU A 95 -10.98 21.48 -3.78
CA GLU A 95 -9.92 20.92 -2.96
C GLU A 95 -10.25 19.48 -2.51
N THR A 96 -9.21 18.68 -2.32
CA THR A 96 -9.29 17.30 -1.84
C THR A 96 -8.31 17.12 -0.68
N TYR A 97 -8.63 16.17 0.20
CA TYR A 97 -7.79 15.83 1.32
C TYR A 97 -6.83 14.71 0.93
N ARG A 98 -5.53 15.01 0.88
CA ARG A 98 -4.49 14.03 0.56
C ARG A 98 -3.78 13.56 1.82
N VAL A 99 -3.50 12.26 1.85
CA VAL A 99 -2.79 11.61 2.94
C VAL A 99 -1.34 11.38 2.52
N TRP A 100 -0.45 11.68 3.45
CA TRP A 100 0.98 11.50 3.33
C TRP A 100 1.48 10.70 4.52
N ILE A 101 2.43 9.81 4.26
CA ILE A 101 3.22 9.15 5.30
C ILE A 101 4.63 9.72 5.28
N THR A 102 5.19 9.93 6.45
CA THR A 102 6.56 10.41 6.62
C THR A 102 7.20 9.76 7.83
N THR A 103 8.53 9.68 7.84
CA THR A 103 9.25 9.37 9.08
C THR A 103 9.07 10.51 10.09
N PRO A 104 9.33 10.28 11.39
CA PRO A 104 9.34 11.35 12.40
C PRO A 104 10.34 12.48 12.12
N THR A 105 11.37 12.22 11.31
CA THR A 105 12.36 13.21 10.86
C THR A 105 11.93 14.00 9.63
N LEU A 106 10.70 13.77 9.13
CA LEU A 106 10.11 14.42 7.95
C LEU A 106 10.86 14.13 6.63
N ASP A 107 11.52 12.98 6.57
CA ASP A 107 12.27 12.51 5.39
C ASP A 107 12.54 10.99 5.52
N PRO A 108 12.12 10.14 4.56
CA PRO A 108 11.34 10.44 3.35
C PRO A 108 9.86 10.78 3.61
N ILE A 109 9.22 11.40 2.61
CA ILE A 109 7.78 11.74 2.55
C ILE A 109 7.18 11.06 1.33
N VAL A 110 6.04 10.39 1.50
CA VAL A 110 5.33 9.69 0.42
C VAL A 110 3.85 10.05 0.47
N GLY A 111 3.29 10.48 -0.67
CA GLY A 111 1.85 10.65 -0.83
C GLY A 111 1.18 9.30 -1.10
N VAL A 112 0.22 8.91 -0.27
CA VAL A 112 -0.38 7.56 -0.31
C VAL A 112 -1.79 7.52 -0.90
N GLY A 113 -2.43 8.68 -1.06
CA GLY A 113 -3.74 8.76 -1.68
C GLY A 113 -4.56 9.97 -1.22
N SER A 114 -5.82 9.99 -1.62
CA SER A 114 -6.81 10.97 -1.16
C SER A 114 -7.86 10.30 -0.28
N ILE A 115 -8.37 11.02 0.72
CA ILE A 115 -9.52 10.62 1.51
C ILE A 115 -10.75 10.58 0.58
N ASP A 116 -11.50 9.49 0.66
CA ASP A 116 -12.74 9.32 -0.09
C ASP A 116 -13.89 10.19 0.47
N PRO A 117 -15.03 10.32 -0.25
CA PRO A 117 -16.17 11.12 0.23
C PRO A 117 -16.81 10.62 1.54
N VAL A 118 -16.49 9.41 1.99
CA VAL A 118 -17.00 8.82 3.26
C VAL A 118 -16.03 9.08 4.41
N GLY A 119 -14.91 9.78 4.15
CA GLY A 119 -13.91 10.10 5.16
C GLY A 119 -12.95 8.95 5.43
N LYS A 120 -12.69 8.07 4.44
CA LYS A 120 -11.80 6.92 4.60
C LYS A 120 -10.71 6.85 3.52
N LEU A 121 -9.56 6.29 3.89
CA LEU A 121 -8.53 5.82 2.96
C LEU A 121 -7.91 4.54 3.52
N THR A 122 -7.76 3.51 2.70
CA THR A 122 -7.00 2.31 3.06
C THR A 122 -5.91 2.08 2.00
N THR A 123 -4.67 1.89 2.45
CA THR A 123 -3.50 1.77 1.57
C THR A 123 -2.43 0.87 2.20
N PRO A 124 -1.73 0.03 1.43
CA PRO A 124 -0.62 -0.76 1.96
C PRO A 124 0.60 0.12 2.26
N THR A 125 1.39 -0.28 3.24
CA THR A 125 2.68 0.35 3.57
C THR A 125 3.62 -0.67 4.20
N ASP A 126 4.92 -0.51 3.96
CA ASP A 126 5.98 -1.27 4.62
C ASP A 126 6.52 -0.57 5.89
N TRP A 127 5.91 0.55 6.30
CA TRP A 127 6.37 1.36 7.42
C TRP A 127 5.56 1.08 8.69
N HIS A 128 6.26 0.86 9.80
CA HIS A 128 5.64 0.70 11.13
C HIS A 128 5.89 1.90 12.05
N GLN A 129 6.96 2.65 11.81
CA GLN A 129 7.26 3.91 12.49
C GLN A 129 7.02 5.05 11.52
N LEU A 130 5.80 5.58 11.55
CA LEU A 130 5.37 6.60 10.61
C LEU A 130 4.62 7.73 11.32
N MET A 131 4.63 8.87 10.67
CA MET A 131 3.77 10.00 10.93
C MET A 131 2.82 10.15 9.74
N VAL A 132 1.53 10.25 10.04
CA VAL A 132 0.49 10.55 9.06
C VAL A 132 0.27 12.06 9.04
N VAL A 133 0.16 12.60 7.84
CA VAL A 133 -0.22 13.98 7.58
C VAL A 133 -1.39 13.98 6.61
N VAL A 134 -2.44 14.72 6.92
CA VAL A 134 -3.54 15.00 5.98
C VAL A 134 -3.43 16.46 5.59
N SER A 135 -3.21 16.72 4.29
CA SER A 135 -3.19 18.08 3.74
C SER A 135 -4.40 18.32 2.86
N ARG A 136 -4.82 19.58 2.79
CA ARG A 136 -5.85 20.03 1.84
C ARG A 136 -5.14 20.54 0.59
N GLU A 137 -5.41 19.94 -0.56
CA GLU A 137 -4.70 20.21 -1.82
C GLU A 137 -5.71 20.47 -2.94
N PRO A 138 -5.32 21.20 -4.02
CA PRO A 138 -6.14 21.28 -5.22
C PRO A 138 -6.47 19.89 -5.78
N GLU A 139 -7.72 19.67 -6.19
CA GLU A 139 -8.18 18.38 -6.72
C GLU A 139 -7.36 17.97 -7.95
N GLU A 140 -6.99 18.93 -8.80
CA GLU A 140 -6.27 18.69 -10.06
C GLU A 140 -4.77 18.45 -9.85
N ARG A 141 -4.26 18.57 -8.62
CA ARG A 141 -2.84 18.35 -8.33
C ARG A 141 -2.46 16.90 -8.57
N VAL A 142 -1.55 16.67 -9.51
CA VAL A 142 -0.89 15.38 -9.70
C VAL A 142 0.27 15.27 -8.72
N VAL A 143 0.29 14.20 -7.91
CA VAL A 143 1.37 13.90 -6.97
C VAL A 143 2.29 12.85 -7.59
N SER A 144 3.58 13.16 -7.66
CA SER A 144 4.65 12.27 -8.15
C SER A 144 5.53 11.77 -7.00
N GLU A 145 6.32 10.74 -7.25
CA GLU A 145 7.32 10.26 -6.29
C GLU A 145 8.30 11.38 -5.93
N GLY A 146 8.58 11.55 -4.63
CA GLY A 146 9.44 12.62 -4.10
C GLY A 146 8.72 13.96 -3.87
N ASP A 147 7.44 14.08 -4.24
CA ASP A 147 6.66 15.27 -3.92
C ASP A 147 6.37 15.39 -2.42
N ARG A 148 6.16 16.64 -2.00
CA ARG A 148 5.68 17.00 -0.67
C ARG A 148 4.32 17.67 -0.77
N TRP A 149 3.54 17.61 0.30
CA TRP A 149 2.34 18.44 0.45
C TRP A 149 2.69 19.91 0.21
N GLY A 150 1.85 20.60 -0.56
CA GLY A 150 2.00 22.03 -0.83
C GLY A 150 0.95 22.87 -0.11
N GLY A 151 -0.20 22.27 0.19
CA GLY A 151 -1.32 22.92 0.86
C GLY A 151 -1.24 22.84 2.38
N PRO A 152 -2.22 23.46 3.07
CA PRO A 152 -2.26 23.47 4.52
C PRO A 152 -2.44 22.05 5.09
N ILE A 153 -1.68 21.74 6.13
CA ILE A 153 -1.86 20.52 6.92
C ILE A 153 -3.09 20.71 7.81
N VAL A 154 -4.02 19.77 7.77
CA VAL A 154 -5.28 19.80 8.53
C VAL A 154 -5.24 18.83 9.71
N LEU A 155 -4.71 17.62 9.50
CA LEU A 155 -4.55 16.61 10.55
C LEU A 155 -3.12 16.06 10.57
N ARG A 156 -2.64 15.65 11.75
CA ARG A 156 -1.37 14.93 11.92
C ARG A 156 -1.39 13.97 13.10
N GLY A 157 -0.65 12.87 12.99
CA GLY A 157 -0.49 11.91 14.09
C GLY A 157 0.71 10.99 13.90
N PHE A 158 1.18 10.39 14.99
CA PHE A 158 2.32 9.48 14.99
C PHE A 158 1.85 8.07 15.35
N SER A 159 2.37 7.04 14.68
CA SER A 159 2.16 5.65 15.08
C SER A 159 2.71 5.37 16.49
N ALA A 160 2.29 4.29 17.14
CA ALA A 160 2.82 3.95 18.46
C ALA A 160 4.34 3.71 18.41
N GLY A 161 4.82 3.02 17.38
CA GLY A 161 6.24 2.81 17.17
C GLY A 161 7.02 4.13 17.05
N ALA A 162 6.47 5.10 16.32
CA ALA A 162 7.12 6.40 16.13
C ALA A 162 7.22 7.25 17.42
N ARG A 163 6.37 6.98 18.42
CA ARG A 163 6.42 7.65 19.73
C ARG A 163 7.52 7.09 20.64
N VAL A 164 8.05 5.90 20.34
CA VAL A 164 9.11 5.27 21.13
C VAL A 164 10.46 5.79 20.66
N THR A 165 11.00 6.78 21.37
CA THR A 165 12.40 7.20 21.21
C THR A 165 13.32 6.10 21.76
N PRO A 166 14.23 5.50 20.98
CA PRO A 166 15.24 4.62 21.55
C PRO A 166 16.10 5.43 22.54
N MET A 167 16.26 4.96 23.78
CA MET A 167 17.13 5.63 24.77
C MET A 167 18.58 5.82 24.28
N ALA A 168 18.99 5.09 23.24
CA ALA A 168 20.28 5.24 22.55
C ALA A 168 20.43 6.53 21.72
N GLN A 169 19.41 7.39 21.62
CA GLN A 169 19.51 8.71 20.98
C GLN A 169 20.13 9.79 21.89
N HIS A 170 20.38 9.49 23.17
CA HIS A 170 21.42 10.23 23.90
C HIS A 170 22.75 9.74 23.35
N SER A 171 23.47 10.62 22.65
CA SER A 171 24.78 10.31 22.10
C SER A 171 25.69 9.79 23.23
N LEU A 172 25.96 8.47 23.22
CA LEU A 172 26.93 7.83 24.12
C LEU A 172 28.35 8.39 23.91
N PHE A 173 28.55 9.23 22.89
CA PHE A 173 29.82 9.86 22.54
C PHE A 173 29.85 11.38 22.76
N GLN A 174 28.79 12.00 23.30
CA GLN A 174 28.81 13.44 23.63
C GLN A 174 29.64 13.76 24.89
N GLN A 175 30.15 12.74 25.58
CA GLN A 175 31.01 12.87 26.76
C GLN A 175 32.40 12.31 26.47
N SER A 176 33.09 12.84 25.46
CA SER A 176 34.56 12.79 25.44
C SER A 176 35.07 14.18 25.79
N PRO A 177 35.54 14.42 27.03
CA PRO A 177 36.29 15.64 27.32
C PRO A 177 37.56 15.64 26.46
N MET A 178 37.83 16.76 25.78
CA MET A 178 39.19 17.07 25.33
C MET A 178 40.08 17.42 26.52
#